data_AF-X1EMM6-F1
#
_entry.id   AF-X1EMM6-F1
#
_cell.length_a   1.000
_cell.length_b   1.000
_cell.length_c   1.000
_cell.angle_alpha   90.00
_cell.angle_beta   90.00
_cell.angle_gamma   90.00
#
_symmetry.space_group_name_H-M   'P 1'
#
loop_
_entity.id
_entity.type
_entity.pdbx_description
1 polymer ?
#
loop_
_entity_poly.entity_id
_entity_poly.type
_entity_poly.pdbx_seq_one_letter_code
_entity_poly.pdbx_strand_id
1 'polypeptide(L)'
;MNTIENSRRDFLKAIGFYASSLAISGCTSGSKQPVDEASQEKPNILWITCEDISPYLGCYGDAYAVTANLDKLAGEAVLYTNAFATAPVCAPAR
;
A
#
# COMPACT_ATOMS: atom_id res chain seq x y z
N MET A 1 -12.60 -50.18 -21.21
CA MET A 1 -11.41 -49.52 -20.60
C MET A 1 -11.35 -48.11 -21.18
N ASN A 2 -12.22 -47.21 -20.72
CA ASN A 2 -12.37 -45.88 -21.31
C ASN A 2 -11.60 -44.87 -20.46
N THR A 3 -10.59 -44.26 -21.08
CA THR A 3 -9.80 -43.16 -20.54
C THR A 3 -10.67 -41.93 -20.36
N ILE A 4 -10.86 -41.50 -19.11
CA ILE A 4 -11.51 -40.23 -18.79
C ILE A 4 -10.53 -39.10 -19.12
N GLU A 5 -10.74 -38.46 -20.27
CA GLU A 5 -10.01 -37.28 -20.69
C GLU A 5 -10.57 -36.06 -19.93
N ASN A 6 -9.96 -35.76 -18.77
CA ASN A 6 -10.31 -34.60 -17.95
C ASN A 6 -9.96 -33.30 -18.69
N SER A 7 -10.96 -32.67 -19.30
CA SER A 7 -10.81 -31.39 -19.98
C SER A 7 -10.75 -30.25 -18.97
N ARG A 8 -9.85 -29.27 -19.20
CA ARG A 8 -9.71 -28.00 -18.46
C ARG A 8 -11.05 -27.28 -18.21
N ARG A 9 -12.04 -27.54 -19.06
CA ARG A 9 -13.40 -27.01 -18.97
C ARG A 9 -14.18 -27.50 -17.76
N ASP A 10 -13.92 -28.72 -17.28
CA ASP A 10 -14.60 -29.29 -16.12
C ASP A 10 -13.96 -28.80 -14.81
N PHE A 11 -12.65 -28.54 -14.82
CA PHE A 11 -11.94 -27.85 -13.72
C PHE A 11 -12.43 -26.41 -13.53
N LEU A 12 -12.63 -25.66 -14.62
CA LEU A 12 -13.17 -24.29 -14.56
C LEU A 12 -14.61 -24.25 -14.04
N LYS A 13 -15.44 -25.25 -14.38
CA LYS A 13 -16.80 -25.37 -13.84
C LYS A 13 -16.80 -25.69 -12.34
N ALA A 14 -15.89 -26.56 -11.89
CA ALA A 14 -15.79 -26.93 -10.48
C ALA A 14 -15.38 -25.75 -9.59
N ILE A 15 -14.44 -24.92 -10.03
CA ILE A 15 -14.04 -23.69 -9.30
C ILE A 15 -15.15 -22.65 -9.32
N GLY A 16 -15.84 -22.47 -10.44
CA GLY A 16 -16.92 -21.48 -10.58
C GLY A 16 -18.11 -21.75 -9.65
N PHE A 17 -18.48 -23.00 -9.42
CA PHE A 17 -19.59 -23.35 -8.52
C PHE A 17 -19.22 -23.24 -7.04
N TYR A 18 -17.99 -23.60 -6.65
CA TYR A 18 -17.55 -23.52 -5.24
C TYR A 18 -17.37 -22.08 -4.74
N ALA A 19 -17.08 -21.12 -5.62
CA ALA A 19 -16.92 -19.72 -5.26
C ALA A 19 -18.26 -19.02 -4.91
N SER A 20 -19.40 -19.56 -5.34
CA SER A 20 -20.71 -18.92 -5.10
C SER A 20 -21.35 -19.29 -3.76
N SER A 21 -20.99 -20.43 -3.15
CA SER A 21 -21.57 -20.88 -1.88
C SER A 21 -20.89 -20.34 -0.61
N LEU A 22 -19.71 -19.72 -0.69
CA LEU A 22 -19.03 -19.15 0.48
C LEU A 22 -19.33 -17.66 0.73
N ALA A 23 -20.07 -16.98 -0.15
CA ALA A 23 -20.22 -15.53 -0.08
C ALA A 23 -21.45 -15.03 0.73
N ILE A 24 -22.31 -15.90 1.26
CA ILE A 24 -23.63 -15.46 1.79
C ILE A 24 -23.79 -15.62 3.32
N SER A 25 -22.88 -16.30 4.03
CA SER A 25 -23.04 -16.55 5.48
C SER A 25 -22.38 -15.54 6.42
N GLY A 26 -21.97 -14.35 5.95
CA GLY A 26 -21.25 -13.36 6.76
C GLY A 26 -22.07 -12.17 7.28
N CYS A 27 -23.29 -11.93 6.78
CA CYS A 27 -24.06 -10.73 7.12
C CYS A 27 -25.31 -11.07 7.93
N THR A 28 -25.13 -11.45 9.20
CA THR A 28 -26.20 -11.32 10.20
C THR A 28 -25.64 -10.69 11.47
N SER A 29 -26.30 -9.61 11.88
CA SER A 29 -26.18 -8.96 13.20
C SER A 29 -25.00 -8.01 13.40
N GLY A 30 -25.02 -6.90 12.67
CA GLY A 30 -24.37 -5.67 13.12
C GLY A 30 -25.14 -5.07 14.29
N SER A 31 -24.84 -5.52 15.51
CA SER A 31 -25.14 -4.74 16.72
C SER A 31 -24.43 -3.40 16.58
N LYS A 32 -25.20 -2.31 16.57
CA LYS A 32 -24.68 -0.94 16.62
C LYS A 32 -24.00 -0.78 17.99
N GLN A 33 -22.72 -1.13 18.09
CA GLN A 33 -21.94 -0.78 19.28
C GLN A 33 -21.89 0.75 19.36
N PRO A 34 -22.08 1.33 20.55
CA PRO A 34 -21.80 2.74 20.74
C PRO A 34 -20.29 2.89 20.55
N VAL A 35 -19.91 3.41 19.39
CA VAL A 35 -18.56 3.93 19.22
C VAL A 35 -18.51 5.14 20.13
N ASP A 36 -17.73 5.05 21.21
CA ASP A 36 -17.34 6.22 21.97
C ASP A 36 -16.83 7.25 20.96
N GLU A 37 -17.46 8.42 20.91
CA GLU A 37 -16.88 9.59 20.24
C GLU A 37 -15.65 10.01 21.04
N ALA A 38 -14.59 9.20 21.00
CA ALA A 38 -13.25 9.69 21.13
C ALA A 38 -13.13 10.75 20.04
N SER A 39 -13.13 12.03 20.45
CA SER A 39 -12.89 13.14 19.54
C SER A 39 -11.68 12.76 18.70
N GLN A 40 -11.91 12.44 17.43
CA GLN A 40 -10.84 12.07 16.51
C GLN A 40 -9.98 13.32 16.37
N GLU A 41 -8.98 13.45 17.23
CA GLU A 41 -8.09 14.59 17.23
C GLU A 41 -7.47 14.64 15.84
N LYS A 42 -7.66 15.77 15.16
CA LYS A 42 -7.12 15.95 13.82
C LYS A 42 -5.60 15.87 13.94
N PRO A 43 -4.93 15.03 13.12
CA PRO A 43 -3.50 14.95 13.17
C PRO A 43 -2.88 16.29 12.74
N ASN A 44 -1.76 16.64 13.35
CA ASN A 44 -0.91 17.69 12.82
C ASN A 44 -0.19 17.17 11.58
N ILE A 45 -0.07 18.03 10.55
CA ILE A 45 0.67 17.70 9.32
C ILE A 45 1.94 18.55 9.29
N LEU A 46 3.10 17.89 9.31
CA LEU A 46 4.39 18.53 9.10
C LEU A 46 4.85 18.24 7.66
N TRP A 47 4.84 19.26 6.80
CA TRP A 47 5.33 19.18 5.42
C TRP A 47 6.77 19.70 5.35
N ILE A 48 7.73 18.81 5.14
CA ILE A 48 9.14 19.16 4.93
C ILE A 48 9.46 19.00 3.45
N THR A 49 10.02 20.04 2.82
CA THR A 49 10.50 20.02 1.44
C THR A 49 11.98 20.40 1.42
N CYS A 50 12.74 19.80 0.50
CA CYS A 50 14.13 20.11 0.26
C CYS A 50 14.28 20.53 -1.21
N GLU A 51 15.07 21.58 -1.46
CA GLU A 51 15.40 22.02 -2.81
C GLU A 51 16.62 21.27 -3.31
N ASP A 52 16.66 21.01 -4.63
CA ASP A 52 17.80 20.44 -5.34
C ASP A 52 18.33 19.13 -4.73
N ILE A 53 17.42 18.33 -4.14
CA ILE A 53 17.74 17.03 -3.55
C ILE A 53 17.57 15.90 -4.57
N SER A 54 18.57 15.02 -4.64
CA SER A 54 18.52 13.74 -5.35
C SER A 54 18.40 12.60 -4.33
N PRO A 55 18.03 11.37 -4.74
CA PRO A 55 17.97 10.21 -3.84
C PRO A 55 19.37 9.68 -3.41
N TYR A 56 20.34 10.58 -3.22
CA TYR A 56 21.67 10.32 -2.69
C TYR A 56 21.64 10.38 -1.16
N LEU A 57 20.83 9.50 -0.57
CA LEU A 57 20.64 9.38 0.88
C LEU A 57 20.89 7.93 1.31
N GLY A 58 21.29 7.72 2.55
CA GLY A 58 21.56 6.39 3.10
C GLY A 58 20.36 5.44 2.98
N CYS A 59 19.15 5.94 3.25
CA CYS A 59 17.90 5.18 3.09
C CYS A 59 17.56 4.78 1.65
N TYR A 60 18.17 5.40 0.64
CA TYR A 60 18.07 5.01 -0.77
C TYR A 60 19.26 4.15 -1.24
N GLY A 61 20.19 3.79 -0.35
CA GLY A 61 21.32 2.91 -0.63
C GLY A 61 22.62 3.62 -0.99
N ASP A 62 22.72 4.93 -0.81
CA ASP A 62 23.98 5.65 -1.00
C ASP A 62 24.96 5.33 0.15
N ALA A 63 26.07 4.66 -0.18
CA ALA A 63 27.10 4.25 0.78
C ALA A 63 27.96 5.40 1.33
N TYR A 64 27.92 6.59 0.71
CA TYR A 64 28.70 7.76 1.11
C TYR A 64 27.87 8.81 1.83
N ALA A 65 26.54 8.73 1.74
CA ALA A 65 25.65 9.67 2.40
C ALA A 65 25.68 9.52 3.93
N VAL A 66 25.81 10.66 4.64
CA VAL A 66 25.71 10.72 6.10
C VAL A 66 24.40 11.39 6.47
N THR A 67 23.32 10.60 6.54
CA THR A 67 21.94 11.11 6.64
C THR A 67 21.14 10.48 7.79
N ALA A 68 21.79 10.24 8.94
CA ALA A 68 21.25 9.45 10.05
C ALA A 68 19.82 9.83 10.50
N ASN A 69 19.46 11.11 10.48
CA ASN A 69 18.11 11.55 10.85
C ASN A 69 17.05 11.17 9.80
N LEU A 70 17.39 11.31 8.51
CA LEU A 70 16.51 10.91 7.40
C LEU A 70 16.43 9.39 7.29
N ASP A 71 17.53 8.69 7.56
CA ASP A 71 17.58 7.24 7.55
C ASP A 71 16.72 6.65 8.68
N LYS A 72 16.79 7.24 9.87
CA LYS A 72 15.91 6.89 10.99
C LYS A 72 14.44 7.14 10.64
N LEU A 73 14.13 8.31 10.07
CA LEU A 73 12.77 8.65 9.66
C LEU A 73 12.23 7.65 8.64
N ALA A 74 13.05 7.25 7.65
CA ALA A 74 12.67 6.28 6.64
C ALA A 74 12.38 4.89 7.23
N GLY A 75 13.07 4.49 8.30
CA GLY A 75 12.81 3.23 9.01
C GLY A 75 11.46 3.18 9.75
N GLU A 76 10.86 4.34 10.04
CA GLU A 76 9.57 4.49 10.72
C GLU A 76 8.44 4.94 9.75
N ALA A 77 8.77 5.12 8.47
CA ALA A 77 7.88 5.71 7.46
C ALA A 77 7.70 4.80 6.23
N VAL A 78 6.82 5.23 5.32
CA VAL A 78 6.72 4.65 3.98
C VAL A 78 7.72 5.36 3.07
N LEU A 79 8.70 4.62 2.55
CA LEU A 79 9.69 5.12 1.61
C LEU A 79 9.24 4.86 0.16
N TYR A 80 9.09 5.91 -0.63
CA TYR A 80 8.78 5.81 -2.06
C TYR A 80 10.05 5.73 -2.89
N THR A 81 10.33 4.59 -3.50
CA THR A 81 11.53 4.38 -4.34
C THR A 81 11.39 4.90 -5.77
N ASN A 82 10.17 5.29 -6.17
CA ASN A 82 9.82 5.77 -7.50
C ASN A 82 8.96 7.03 -7.38
N ALA A 83 9.59 8.15 -7.02
CA ALA A 83 8.96 9.47 -6.92
C ALA A 83 9.70 10.45 -7.83
N PHE A 84 8.96 11.17 -8.67
CA PHE A 84 9.52 12.08 -9.69
C PHE A 84 8.85 13.44 -9.62
N ALA A 85 9.64 14.51 -9.77
CA ALA A 85 9.11 15.85 -9.96
C ALA A 85 8.44 15.97 -11.34
N THR A 86 7.44 16.84 -11.44
CA THR A 86 6.73 17.14 -12.69
C THR A 86 7.61 17.91 -13.69
N ALA A 87 8.61 18.64 -13.20
CA ALA A 87 9.58 19.38 -14.00
C ALA A 87 10.93 19.50 -13.26
N PRO A 88 12.08 19.60 -13.97
CA PRO A 88 13.41 19.72 -13.37
C PRO A 88 13.79 21.17 -13.06
N VAL A 89 12.85 21.96 -12.54
CA VAL A 89 13.02 23.40 -12.25
C VAL A 89 12.15 23.80 -11.06
N CYS A 90 12.68 24.63 -10.15
CA CYS A 90 12.06 24.89 -8.84
C CYS A 90 10.62 25.40 -8.91
N ALA A 91 10.36 26.43 -9.74
CA ALA A 91 9.04 27.06 -9.81
C ALA A 91 7.92 26.14 -10.35
N PRO A 92 8.09 25.42 -11.48
CA PRO A 92 7.05 24.50 -11.98
C PRO A 92 6.98 23.14 -11.27
N ALA A 93 7.97 22.79 -10.42
CA ALA A 93 7.92 21.57 -9.61
C ALA A 93 7.07 21.72 -8.33
N ARG A 94 6.83 22.96 -7.89
CA ARG A 94 6.00 23.32 -6.74
C ARG A 94 4.57 23.61 -7.18
#